data_AF-A0A383ERE0-F1
#
_entry.id   AF-A0A383ERE0-F1
#
_cell.length_a   1.000
_cell.length_b   1.000
_cell.length_c   1.000
_cell.angle_alpha   90.00
_cell.angle_beta   90.00
_cell.angle_gamma   90.00
#
_symmetry.space_group_name_H-M   'P 1'
#
loop_
_entity.id
_entity.type
_entity.pdbx_description
1 polymer ?
#
loop_
_entity_poly.entity_id
_entity_poly.type
_entity_poly.pdbx_seq_one_letter_code
_entity_poly.pdbx_strand_id
1 'polypeptide(L)'
;DMDCEGTCFGDAYIDDCYVCDDNPDNNEETCNAGCFDVNAENYDPEATIFDNSCIYSDRIFNVPGEYEKIQYAIFFASSQDTVLVQPGTYYEYIWLSYDKDITIISTDGPESTFIIANTDDDGGGNEPDRPVVTIEHVTSNQVILDGFTLQNGYGKGVNFEYFASVASDPEAFNDMMYNYIKSGGVAVINSSVTLSNLIIQNNTAKNFGAGIGLVDSHSTLENIIIENN
;
A
#
# COMPACT_ATOMS: atom_id res chain seq x y z
N ASP A 1 11.11 18.29 29.61
CA ASP A 1 11.53 17.88 28.27
C ASP A 1 12.87 18.49 27.94
N MET A 2 13.70 17.74 27.24
CA MET A 2 15.01 18.13 26.76
C MET A 2 14.90 18.19 25.24
N ASP A 3 15.40 19.27 24.65
CA ASP A 3 15.45 19.43 23.19
C ASP A 3 16.52 18.53 22.57
N CYS A 4 16.65 18.53 21.24
CA CYS A 4 17.61 17.64 20.57
C CYS A 4 19.09 18.00 20.83
N GLU A 5 19.39 19.22 21.30
CA GLU A 5 20.75 19.67 21.66
C GLU A 5 21.12 19.33 23.12
N GLY A 6 20.18 18.80 23.90
CA GLY A 6 20.39 18.48 25.30
C GLY A 6 20.07 19.64 26.26
N THR A 7 19.39 20.68 25.78
CA THR A 7 18.96 21.83 26.57
C THR A 7 17.60 21.55 27.21
N CYS A 8 17.50 21.72 28.54
CA CYS A 8 16.24 21.60 29.25
C CYS A 8 15.26 22.70 28.80
N PHE A 9 14.09 22.30 28.31
CA PHE A 9 13.04 23.19 27.77
C PHE A 9 13.52 24.09 26.63
N GLY A 10 14.49 23.64 25.82
CA GLY A 10 14.85 24.33 24.58
C GLY A 10 13.89 24.02 23.43
N ASP A 11 14.06 24.76 22.33
CA ASP A 11 13.15 24.73 21.17
C ASP A 11 13.71 23.94 19.98
N ALA A 12 14.93 23.38 20.10
CA ALA A 12 15.57 22.64 19.01
C ALA A 12 14.90 21.26 18.78
N TYR A 13 14.68 20.91 17.51
CA TYR A 13 14.13 19.61 17.12
C TYR A 13 14.96 19.00 15.99
N ILE A 14 14.79 17.69 15.81
CA ILE A 14 15.40 16.97 14.69
C ILE A 14 14.50 17.15 13.48
N ASP A 15 15.04 17.68 12.38
CA ASP A 15 14.36 17.76 11.08
C ASP A 15 14.37 16.42 10.32
N ASP A 16 13.75 16.38 9.15
CA ASP A 16 13.67 15.18 8.31
C ASP A 16 15.03 14.71 7.76
N CYS A 17 16.07 15.54 7.92
CA CYS A 17 17.44 15.27 7.53
C CYS A 17 18.37 14.99 8.71
N TYR A 18 17.77 14.71 9.87
CA TYR A 18 18.47 14.36 11.10
C TYR A 18 19.37 15.50 11.63
N VAL A 19 19.15 16.73 11.18
CA VAL A 19 19.82 17.90 11.72
C VAL A 19 19.01 18.41 12.90
N CYS A 20 19.73 18.71 13.99
CA CYS A 20 19.16 19.23 15.21
C CYS A 20 19.42 20.73 15.28
N ASP A 21 18.39 21.55 15.11
CA ASP A 21 18.41 23.00 15.32
C ASP A 21 17.00 23.56 15.64
N ASP A 22 16.89 24.88 15.82
CA ASP A 22 15.65 25.59 16.11
C ASP A 22 15.13 26.43 14.91
N ASN A 23 15.66 26.19 13.71
CA ASN A 23 15.42 27.01 12.54
C ASN A 23 14.46 26.31 11.55
N PRO A 24 13.17 26.66 11.51
CA PRO A 24 12.25 26.02 10.59
C PRO A 24 12.51 26.33 9.11
N ASP A 25 13.31 27.35 8.79
CA ASP A 25 13.59 27.75 7.41
C ASP A 25 14.64 26.85 6.73
N ASN A 26 15.45 26.10 7.49
CA ASN A 26 16.51 25.22 6.94
C ASN A 26 16.28 23.71 7.17
N ASN A 27 15.12 23.31 7.69
CA ASN A 27 14.73 21.91 7.90
C ASN A 27 14.92 21.00 6.68
N GLU A 28 14.97 21.58 5.47
CA GLU A 28 15.18 20.86 4.21
C GLU A 28 16.42 21.34 3.43
N GLU A 29 17.14 22.36 3.93
CA GLU A 29 18.24 23.01 3.20
C GLU A 29 19.56 22.22 3.30
N THR A 30 19.70 21.38 4.32
CA THR A 30 20.88 20.50 4.53
C THR A 30 20.74 19.13 3.87
N CYS A 31 19.58 18.86 3.29
CA CYS A 31 19.24 17.59 2.69
C CYS A 31 19.82 17.46 1.29
N ASN A 32 20.40 16.30 0.98
CA ASN A 32 20.68 15.97 -0.40
C ASN A 32 19.47 15.22 -0.97
N ALA A 33 18.68 15.92 -1.79
CA ALA A 33 17.59 15.31 -2.54
C ALA A 33 18.16 14.51 -3.71
N GLY A 34 17.65 13.30 -3.90
CA GLY A 34 18.09 12.45 -5.00
C GLY A 34 17.62 11.01 -4.86
N CYS A 35 18.19 10.15 -5.69
CA CYS A 35 17.81 8.75 -5.69
C CYS A 35 18.69 7.94 -4.73
N PHE A 36 18.16 7.48 -3.60
CA PHE A 36 18.89 6.58 -2.70
C PHE A 36 18.63 5.08 -2.96
N ASP A 37 17.90 4.73 -4.02
CA ASP A 37 17.75 3.33 -4.42
C ASP A 37 19.01 2.83 -5.12
N VAL A 38 19.68 1.84 -4.53
CA VAL A 38 20.88 1.21 -5.08
C VAL A 38 20.65 0.53 -6.44
N ASN A 39 19.39 0.22 -6.76
CA ASN A 39 19.01 -0.40 -8.04
C ASN A 39 18.81 0.64 -9.17
N ALA A 40 18.81 1.95 -8.86
CA ALA A 40 18.60 2.99 -9.86
C ALA A 40 19.90 3.39 -10.61
N GLU A 41 19.75 3.85 -11.85
CA GLU A 41 20.88 4.29 -12.68
C GLU A 41 21.57 5.56 -12.18
N ASN A 42 20.81 6.42 -11.50
CA ASN A 42 21.28 7.66 -10.90
C ASN A 42 21.35 7.58 -9.36
N TYR A 43 21.60 6.38 -8.83
CA TYR A 43 21.82 6.20 -7.39
C TYR A 43 22.87 7.18 -6.84
N ASP A 44 22.47 7.93 -5.83
CA ASP A 44 23.29 8.83 -5.04
C ASP A 44 23.36 8.30 -3.60
N PRO A 45 24.51 7.77 -3.14
CA PRO A 45 24.66 7.27 -1.78
C PRO A 45 24.60 8.36 -0.70
N GLU A 46 24.70 9.65 -1.09
CA GLU A 46 24.58 10.78 -0.17
C GLU A 46 23.14 11.31 -0.11
N ALA A 47 22.22 10.81 -0.94
CA ALA A 47 20.83 11.27 -0.92
C ALA A 47 20.11 10.82 0.36
N THR A 48 19.47 11.77 1.03
CA THR A 48 18.72 11.54 2.29
C THR A 48 17.22 11.77 2.14
N ILE A 49 16.78 12.45 1.08
CA ILE A 49 15.37 12.68 0.75
C ILE A 49 15.01 12.01 -0.57
N PHE A 50 13.89 11.27 -0.57
CA PHE A 50 13.31 10.73 -1.79
C PHE A 50 12.50 11.81 -2.52
N ASP A 51 13.00 12.29 -3.64
CA ASP A 51 12.36 13.31 -4.48
C ASP A 51 11.75 12.74 -5.77
N ASN A 52 11.62 11.41 -5.84
CA ASN A 52 11.13 10.67 -7.01
C ASN A 52 11.98 10.89 -8.28
N SER A 53 13.27 11.23 -8.14
CA SER A 53 14.20 11.43 -9.26
C SER A 53 14.85 10.15 -9.79
N CYS A 54 14.61 8.99 -9.17
CA CYS A 54 15.21 7.71 -9.57
C CYS A 54 14.89 7.33 -11.02
N ILE A 55 15.91 6.86 -11.75
CA ILE A 55 15.82 6.46 -13.16
C ILE A 55 16.00 4.94 -13.27
N TYR A 56 15.00 4.28 -13.85
CA TYR A 56 15.01 2.85 -14.16
C TYR A 56 14.67 2.67 -15.64
N SER A 57 15.63 2.32 -16.50
CA SER A 57 15.36 2.20 -17.94
C SER A 57 14.56 0.96 -18.34
N ASP A 58 14.65 -0.12 -17.56
CA ASP A 58 13.88 -1.35 -17.80
C ASP A 58 12.44 -1.29 -17.27
N ARG A 59 12.20 -0.45 -16.24
CA ARG A 59 10.89 -0.26 -15.58
C ARG A 59 10.34 -1.53 -14.95
N ILE A 60 11.24 -2.41 -14.51
CA ILE A 60 10.91 -3.70 -13.90
C ILE A 60 11.55 -3.76 -12.51
N PHE A 61 10.73 -4.02 -11.50
CA PHE A 61 11.14 -4.12 -10.11
C PHE A 61 10.97 -5.56 -9.64
N ASN A 62 12.07 -6.28 -9.42
CA ASN A 62 12.10 -7.71 -9.15
C ASN A 62 12.01 -8.00 -7.65
N VAL A 63 11.07 -8.85 -7.26
CA VAL A 63 10.88 -9.30 -5.87
C VAL A 63 11.04 -10.81 -5.80
N PRO A 64 11.94 -11.38 -4.97
CA PRO A 64 12.80 -10.70 -4.00
C PRO A 64 14.17 -10.26 -4.56
N GLY A 65 14.37 -10.30 -5.88
CA GLY A 65 15.70 -10.16 -6.49
C GLY A 65 16.39 -8.82 -6.23
N GLU A 66 15.64 -7.72 -6.34
CA GLU A 66 16.10 -6.34 -6.09
C GLU A 66 15.54 -5.80 -4.78
N TYR A 67 14.31 -6.20 -4.42
CA TYR A 67 13.62 -5.76 -3.21
C TYR A 67 13.09 -6.97 -2.46
N GLU A 68 13.40 -7.11 -1.18
CA GLU A 68 12.89 -8.22 -0.36
C GLU A 68 11.36 -8.19 -0.16
N LYS A 69 10.74 -7.01 -0.30
CA LYS A 69 9.34 -6.74 -0.02
C LYS A 69 8.63 -6.17 -1.25
N ILE A 70 7.42 -6.65 -1.53
CA ILE A 70 6.58 -6.14 -2.63
C ILE A 70 6.24 -4.66 -2.39
N GLN A 71 5.86 -4.28 -1.17
CA GLN A 71 5.50 -2.88 -0.89
C GLN A 71 6.68 -1.92 -1.08
N TYR A 72 7.91 -2.41 -0.88
CA TYR A 72 9.10 -1.60 -1.07
C TYR A 72 9.43 -1.39 -2.55
N ALA A 73 9.21 -2.40 -3.41
CA ALA A 73 9.25 -2.23 -4.85
C ALA A 73 8.21 -1.21 -5.34
N ILE A 74 6.97 -1.27 -4.81
CA ILE A 74 5.90 -0.31 -5.13
C ILE A 74 6.29 1.14 -4.75
N PHE A 75 7.01 1.33 -3.65
CA PHE A 75 7.46 2.65 -3.21
C PHE A 75 8.30 3.36 -4.28
N PHE A 76 9.25 2.66 -4.90
CA PHE A 76 10.11 3.21 -5.95
C PHE A 76 9.51 3.19 -7.35
N ALA A 77 8.60 2.26 -7.63
CA ALA A 77 7.94 2.15 -8.93
C ALA A 77 7.08 3.40 -9.25
N SER A 78 7.17 3.88 -10.47
CA SER A 78 6.35 4.96 -11.02
C SER A 78 5.23 4.40 -11.90
N SER A 79 4.22 5.22 -12.19
CA SER A 79 3.16 4.95 -13.17
C SER A 79 3.64 4.16 -14.39
N GLN A 80 2.92 3.08 -14.74
CA GLN A 80 3.21 2.15 -15.84
C GLN A 80 4.41 1.20 -15.64
N ASP A 81 5.12 1.26 -14.52
CA ASP A 81 6.16 0.29 -14.19
C ASP A 81 5.55 -1.08 -13.82
N THR A 82 6.40 -2.10 -13.80
CA THR A 82 6.00 -3.47 -13.44
C THR A 82 6.77 -3.96 -12.22
N VAL A 83 6.06 -4.38 -11.18
CA VAL A 83 6.60 -5.16 -10.07
C VAL A 83 6.45 -6.64 -10.41
N LEU A 84 7.57 -7.32 -10.62
CA LEU A 84 7.63 -8.72 -11.03
C LEU A 84 8.00 -9.60 -9.81
N VAL A 85 7.05 -10.42 -9.37
CA VAL A 85 7.15 -11.17 -8.12
C VAL A 85 7.41 -12.65 -8.39
N GLN A 86 8.54 -13.15 -7.89
CA GLN A 86 8.92 -14.56 -7.96
C GLN A 86 8.09 -15.41 -6.98
N PRO A 87 8.04 -16.74 -7.16
CA PRO A 87 7.35 -17.66 -6.27
C PRO A 87 7.81 -17.53 -4.83
N GLY A 88 6.87 -17.55 -3.90
CA GLY A 88 7.17 -17.36 -2.49
C GLY A 88 5.96 -17.00 -1.65
N THR A 89 6.20 -16.78 -0.36
CA THR A 89 5.20 -16.31 0.59
C THR A 89 5.64 -14.98 1.16
N TYR A 90 4.85 -13.95 0.91
CA TYR A 90 5.10 -12.57 1.31
C TYR A 90 4.11 -12.19 2.41
N TYR A 91 4.62 -11.82 3.58
CA TYR A 91 3.82 -11.38 4.72
C TYR A 91 3.76 -9.86 4.74
N GLU A 92 2.81 -9.29 4.01
CA GLU A 92 2.75 -7.87 3.72
C GLU A 92 1.31 -7.37 3.61
N TYR A 93 1.14 -6.07 3.82
CA TYR A 93 -0.03 -5.32 3.39
C TYR A 93 0.35 -4.54 2.14
N ILE A 94 -0.35 -4.81 1.03
CA ILE A 94 -0.07 -4.16 -0.25
C ILE A 94 -1.01 -2.96 -0.42
N TRP A 95 -0.42 -1.78 -0.56
CA TRP A 95 -1.13 -0.52 -0.69
C TRP A 95 -0.66 0.26 -1.91
N LEU A 96 -1.60 0.52 -2.81
CA LEU A 96 -1.43 1.38 -3.97
C LEU A 96 -2.37 2.57 -3.81
N SER A 97 -1.81 3.77 -3.82
CA SER A 97 -2.54 5.02 -3.71
C SER A 97 -1.83 6.09 -4.53
N TYR A 98 -2.58 6.98 -5.19
CA TYR A 98 -2.13 8.13 -6.01
C TYR A 98 -0.87 7.91 -6.88
N ASP A 99 -0.99 8.06 -8.21
CA ASP A 99 0.16 7.96 -9.14
C ASP A 99 0.91 6.59 -9.07
N LYS A 100 0.25 5.57 -8.52
CA LYS A 100 0.70 4.16 -8.48
C LYS A 100 -0.12 3.28 -9.41
N ASP A 101 -0.33 3.74 -10.63
CA ASP A 101 -0.91 2.99 -11.75
C ASP A 101 0.10 2.01 -12.34
N ILE A 102 0.47 1.01 -11.55
CA ILE A 102 1.50 0.02 -11.87
C ILE A 102 0.90 -1.37 -12.09
N THR A 103 1.71 -2.24 -12.69
CA THR A 103 1.37 -3.65 -12.89
C THR A 103 2.14 -4.50 -11.88
N ILE A 104 1.45 -5.38 -11.17
CA ILE A 104 2.05 -6.31 -10.20
C ILE A 104 1.70 -7.73 -10.67
N ILE A 105 2.72 -8.51 -11.05
CA ILE A 105 2.55 -9.83 -11.66
C ILE A 105 3.42 -10.87 -10.95
N SER A 106 2.81 -12.01 -10.63
CA SER A 106 3.52 -13.23 -10.24
C SER A 106 4.09 -13.97 -11.45
N THR A 107 5.33 -14.44 -11.38
CA THR A 107 5.94 -15.18 -12.50
C THR A 107 5.43 -16.61 -12.66
N ASP A 108 4.93 -17.23 -11.59
CA ASP A 108 4.50 -18.65 -11.60
C ASP A 108 3.03 -18.82 -11.16
N GLY A 109 2.29 -17.72 -11.09
CA GLY A 109 0.86 -17.72 -10.83
C GLY A 109 0.46 -18.02 -9.37
N PRO A 110 -0.85 -18.15 -9.11
CA PRO A 110 -1.40 -18.08 -7.75
C PRO A 110 -1.09 -19.33 -6.92
N GLU A 111 -0.81 -20.47 -7.56
CA GLU A 111 -0.47 -21.73 -6.88
C GLU A 111 0.92 -21.70 -6.21
N SER A 112 1.76 -20.73 -6.57
CA SER A 112 3.16 -20.66 -6.09
C SER A 112 3.52 -19.32 -5.44
N THR A 113 2.66 -18.30 -5.54
CA THR A 113 2.94 -16.95 -5.05
C THR A 113 1.81 -16.47 -4.14
N PHE A 114 2.13 -16.34 -2.85
CA PHE A 114 1.17 -16.08 -1.79
C PHE A 114 1.45 -14.72 -1.15
N ILE A 115 0.43 -13.88 -1.03
CA ILE A 115 0.46 -12.67 -0.20
C ILE A 115 -0.46 -12.90 0.99
N ILE A 116 0.13 -12.86 2.17
CA ILE A 116 -0.55 -13.08 3.45
C ILE A 116 -0.54 -11.75 4.18
N ALA A 117 -1.71 -11.26 4.58
CA ALA A 117 -1.78 -10.03 5.36
C ALA A 117 -0.93 -10.16 6.64
N ASN A 118 -0.04 -9.19 6.85
CA ASN A 118 0.79 -9.12 8.03
C ASN A 118 0.05 -8.37 9.15
N THR A 119 -0.31 -9.09 10.21
CA THR A 119 -1.06 -8.58 11.37
C THR A 119 -0.16 -8.20 12.55
N ASP A 120 1.16 -8.37 12.43
CA ASP A 120 2.09 -8.26 13.57
C ASP A 120 2.55 -6.82 13.84
N ASP A 121 2.17 -5.84 13.01
CA ASP A 121 2.64 -4.44 13.06
C ASP A 121 1.51 -3.42 13.36
N ASP A 122 0.37 -3.87 13.87
CA ASP A 122 -0.88 -3.09 14.01
C ASP A 122 -0.98 -2.28 15.33
N GLY A 123 0.13 -1.72 15.83
CA GLY A 123 0.09 -0.63 16.81
C GLY A 123 -0.73 -0.85 18.09
N GLY A 124 -0.86 -2.08 18.57
CA GLY A 124 -1.44 -2.40 19.89
C GLY A 124 -2.96 -2.54 19.97
N GLY A 125 -3.67 -2.64 18.83
CA GLY A 125 -5.08 -3.03 18.79
C GLY A 125 -5.28 -4.56 18.88
N ASN A 126 -6.38 -5.01 19.50
CA ASN A 126 -6.73 -6.43 19.62
C ASN A 126 -7.43 -7.02 18.37
N GLU A 127 -7.64 -6.24 17.32
CA GLU A 127 -8.31 -6.69 16.09
C GLU A 127 -7.35 -6.51 14.91
N PRO A 128 -7.15 -7.52 14.05
CA PRO A 128 -6.45 -7.33 12.79
C PRO A 128 -7.19 -6.27 11.99
N ASP A 129 -6.50 -5.29 11.41
CA ASP A 129 -7.19 -4.14 10.81
C ASP A 129 -6.89 -3.89 9.33
N ARG A 130 -6.19 -4.83 8.69
CA ARG A 130 -5.68 -4.66 7.32
C ARG A 130 -6.21 -5.70 6.34
N PRO A 131 -6.71 -5.25 5.18
CA PRO A 131 -6.86 -6.10 4.00
C PRO A 131 -5.51 -6.71 3.56
N VAL A 132 -5.53 -7.69 2.66
CA VAL A 132 -4.29 -8.12 1.99
C VAL A 132 -3.82 -7.04 1.02
N VAL A 133 -4.75 -6.51 0.21
CA VAL A 133 -4.48 -5.51 -0.82
C VAL A 133 -5.50 -4.37 -0.73
N THR A 134 -5.02 -3.13 -0.73
CA THR A 134 -5.84 -1.91 -0.94
C THR A 134 -5.33 -1.13 -2.14
N ILE A 135 -6.24 -0.79 -3.05
CA ILE A 135 -5.97 0.08 -4.20
C ILE A 135 -6.94 1.25 -4.12
N GLU A 136 -6.44 2.47 -4.04
CA GLU A 136 -7.28 3.66 -3.91
C GLU A 136 -6.81 4.84 -4.76
N HIS A 137 -7.76 5.60 -5.30
CA HIS A 137 -7.49 6.82 -6.07
C HIS A 137 -6.62 6.65 -7.32
N VAL A 138 -6.55 5.45 -7.90
CA VAL A 138 -5.79 5.18 -9.13
C VAL A 138 -6.72 5.20 -10.34
N THR A 139 -6.78 6.36 -11.00
CA THR A 139 -7.75 6.62 -12.09
C THR A 139 -7.10 7.01 -13.43
N SER A 140 -5.79 7.29 -13.44
CA SER A 140 -5.03 7.77 -14.59
C SER A 140 -4.80 6.69 -15.64
N ASN A 141 -4.31 5.52 -15.21
CA ASN A 141 -4.11 4.34 -16.05
C ASN A 141 -4.61 3.07 -15.34
N GLN A 142 -4.61 1.96 -16.06
CA GLN A 142 -5.08 0.67 -15.57
C GLN A 142 -4.03 0.01 -14.67
N VAL A 143 -4.38 -0.24 -13.41
CA VAL A 143 -3.60 -1.12 -12.50
C VAL A 143 -3.90 -2.58 -12.85
N ILE A 144 -2.89 -3.43 -12.80
CA ILE A 144 -3.05 -4.88 -12.98
C ILE A 144 -2.50 -5.59 -11.75
N LEU A 145 -3.29 -6.48 -11.15
CA LEU A 145 -2.84 -7.43 -10.14
C LEU A 145 -3.09 -8.85 -10.67
N ASP A 146 -2.01 -9.57 -10.96
CA ASP A 146 -2.09 -10.87 -11.63
C ASP A 146 -1.32 -11.98 -10.92
N GLY A 147 -2.01 -13.12 -10.69
CA GLY A 147 -1.33 -14.38 -10.42
C GLY A 147 -0.99 -14.64 -8.95
N PHE A 148 -1.80 -14.18 -8.00
CA PHE A 148 -1.54 -14.32 -6.57
C PHE A 148 -2.62 -15.11 -5.83
N THR A 149 -2.20 -15.86 -4.81
CA THR A 149 -3.10 -16.26 -3.72
C THR A 149 -3.08 -15.20 -2.62
N LEU A 150 -4.23 -14.65 -2.25
CA LEU A 150 -4.39 -13.58 -1.26
C LEU A 150 -5.17 -14.11 -0.04
N GLN A 151 -4.55 -14.05 1.14
CA GLN A 151 -5.13 -14.68 2.33
C GLN A 151 -4.88 -13.96 3.66
N ASN A 152 -5.71 -14.33 4.64
CA ASN A 152 -5.67 -13.86 6.04
C ASN A 152 -5.88 -12.35 6.24
N GLY A 153 -6.36 -11.63 5.22
CA GLY A 153 -6.72 -10.23 5.37
C GLY A 153 -8.03 -10.03 6.13
N TYR A 154 -8.14 -8.87 6.78
CA TYR A 154 -9.32 -8.46 7.54
C TYR A 154 -9.91 -7.16 7.01
N GLY A 155 -11.16 -7.23 6.58
CA GLY A 155 -11.93 -6.07 6.14
C GLY A 155 -12.46 -5.29 7.33
N LYS A 156 -11.78 -4.18 7.65
CA LYS A 156 -12.23 -3.24 8.69
C LYS A 156 -13.60 -2.66 8.33
N GLY A 157 -14.37 -2.39 9.37
CA GLY A 157 -15.68 -1.76 9.22
C GLY A 157 -16.14 -1.07 10.50
N VAL A 158 -17.37 -0.56 10.45
CA VAL A 158 -17.97 0.24 11.50
C VAL A 158 -18.90 -0.57 12.40
N ASN A 159 -19.24 -0.05 13.58
CA ASN A 159 -20.29 -0.65 14.39
C ASN A 159 -21.67 -0.44 13.73
N PHE A 160 -22.63 -1.30 14.09
CA PHE A 160 -23.96 -1.29 13.50
C PHE A 160 -24.73 0.02 13.75
N GLU A 161 -24.53 0.64 14.91
CA GLU A 161 -25.21 1.89 15.28
C GLU A 161 -24.80 3.04 14.36
N TYR A 162 -23.50 3.19 14.10
CA TYR A 162 -22.99 4.18 13.16
C TYR A 162 -23.45 3.88 11.73
N PHE A 163 -23.35 2.62 11.28
CA PHE A 163 -23.85 2.22 9.97
C PHE A 163 -25.32 2.60 9.76
N ALA A 164 -26.17 2.30 10.75
CA ALA A 164 -27.59 2.62 10.70
C ALA A 164 -27.84 4.14 10.75
N SER A 165 -27.00 4.90 11.47
CA SER A 165 -27.16 6.36 11.61
C SER A 165 -26.91 7.11 10.30
N VAL A 166 -26.05 6.59 9.43
CA VAL A 166 -25.70 7.23 8.15
C VAL A 166 -26.47 6.65 6.96
N ALA A 167 -27.15 5.51 7.11
CA ALA A 167 -27.78 4.78 6.00
C ALA A 167 -28.87 5.57 5.24
N SER A 168 -29.49 6.58 5.87
CA SER A 168 -30.51 7.42 5.22
C SER A 168 -29.95 8.67 4.55
N ASP A 169 -28.66 8.95 4.73
CA ASP A 169 -27.97 10.10 4.13
C ASP A 169 -26.97 9.57 3.10
N PRO A 170 -27.22 9.76 1.79
CA PRO A 170 -26.33 9.27 0.75
C PRO A 170 -24.89 9.80 0.86
N GLU A 171 -24.69 11.04 1.30
CA GLU A 171 -23.35 11.63 1.42
C GLU A 171 -22.60 11.00 2.59
N ALA A 172 -23.25 10.90 3.75
CA ALA A 172 -22.64 10.26 4.93
C ALA A 172 -22.43 8.75 4.73
N PHE A 173 -23.34 8.07 4.03
CA PHE A 173 -23.18 6.67 3.68
C PHE A 173 -22.00 6.46 2.73
N ASN A 174 -21.87 7.32 1.71
CA ASN A 174 -20.73 7.27 0.81
C ASN A 174 -19.42 7.54 1.56
N ASP A 175 -19.35 8.59 2.38
CA ASP A 175 -18.17 8.88 3.20
C ASP A 175 -17.76 7.69 4.08
N MET A 176 -18.74 7.02 4.71
CA MET A 176 -18.50 5.79 5.46
C MET A 176 -17.92 4.66 4.58
N MET A 177 -18.52 4.42 3.42
CA MET A 177 -18.07 3.38 2.48
C MET A 177 -16.64 3.64 1.97
N TYR A 178 -16.29 4.90 1.77
CA TYR A 178 -14.97 5.32 1.28
C TYR A 178 -13.88 5.21 2.35
N ASN A 179 -14.17 5.69 3.56
CA ASN A 179 -13.14 5.95 4.56
C ASN A 179 -13.06 4.90 5.67
N TYR A 180 -14.14 4.13 5.91
CA TYR A 180 -14.24 3.28 7.09
C TYR A 180 -14.52 1.82 6.80
N ILE A 181 -14.78 1.47 5.54
CA ILE A 181 -15.16 0.12 5.14
C ILE A 181 -14.15 -0.39 4.11
N LYS A 182 -13.52 -1.53 4.42
CA LYS A 182 -12.64 -2.26 3.50
C LYS A 182 -13.04 -3.74 3.49
N SER A 183 -12.71 -4.43 2.40
CA SER A 183 -12.81 -5.88 2.25
C SER A 183 -11.55 -6.58 2.74
N GLY A 184 -11.64 -7.88 3.08
CA GLY A 184 -10.50 -8.63 3.64
C GLY A 184 -9.41 -8.94 2.62
N GLY A 185 -9.76 -9.47 1.45
CA GLY A 185 -8.80 -9.83 0.41
C GLY A 185 -8.30 -8.59 -0.35
N VAL A 186 -9.15 -8.05 -1.22
CA VAL A 186 -8.81 -6.91 -2.10
C VAL A 186 -9.86 -5.81 -1.93
N ALA A 187 -9.44 -4.63 -1.48
CA ALA A 187 -10.26 -3.42 -1.42
C ALA A 187 -9.88 -2.46 -2.54
N VAL A 188 -10.83 -2.09 -3.39
CA VAL A 188 -10.63 -1.15 -4.50
C VAL A 188 -11.57 0.03 -4.34
N ILE A 189 -11.03 1.25 -4.28
CA ILE A 189 -11.80 2.47 -3.98
C ILE A 189 -11.45 3.55 -4.99
N ASN A 190 -12.45 4.09 -5.69
CA ASN A 190 -12.28 5.13 -6.72
C ASN A 190 -11.08 4.84 -7.64
N SER A 191 -11.06 3.63 -8.21
CA SER A 191 -9.94 3.16 -9.02
C SER A 191 -10.39 2.34 -10.23
N SER A 192 -9.57 2.29 -11.27
CA SER A 192 -9.77 1.41 -12.43
C SER A 192 -8.70 0.32 -12.47
N VAL A 193 -9.11 -0.93 -12.27
CA VAL A 193 -8.16 -2.05 -12.08
C VAL A 193 -8.55 -3.28 -12.89
N THR A 194 -7.55 -4.08 -13.27
CA THR A 194 -7.73 -5.46 -13.69
C THR A 194 -7.19 -6.37 -12.61
N LEU A 195 -8.07 -7.25 -12.13
CA LEU A 195 -7.70 -8.34 -11.24
C LEU A 195 -7.76 -9.62 -12.07
N SER A 196 -6.66 -10.36 -12.14
CA SER A 196 -6.61 -11.57 -12.95
C SER A 196 -5.85 -12.71 -12.30
N ASN A 197 -6.28 -13.95 -12.57
CA ASN A 197 -5.60 -15.16 -12.09
C ASN A 197 -5.37 -15.17 -10.57
N LEU A 198 -6.38 -14.76 -9.78
CA LEU A 198 -6.27 -14.67 -8.33
C LEU A 198 -7.03 -15.79 -7.63
N ILE A 199 -6.46 -16.26 -6.53
CA ILE A 199 -7.14 -17.11 -5.55
C ILE A 199 -7.28 -16.29 -4.26
N ILE A 200 -8.50 -15.95 -3.86
CA ILE A 200 -8.78 -15.13 -2.70
C ILE A 200 -9.46 -16.01 -1.67
N GLN A 201 -8.75 -16.29 -0.57
CA GLN A 201 -9.19 -17.29 0.39
C GLN A 201 -8.84 -16.97 1.84
N ASN A 202 -9.62 -17.49 2.77
CA ASN A 202 -9.36 -17.38 4.21
C ASN A 202 -9.24 -15.92 4.70
N ASN A 203 -9.89 -14.99 4.02
CA ASN A 203 -10.01 -13.61 4.48
C ASN A 203 -11.28 -13.47 5.32
N THR A 204 -11.36 -12.43 6.14
CA THR A 204 -12.55 -12.13 6.95
C THR A 204 -12.90 -10.66 6.84
N ALA A 205 -14.12 -10.26 7.20
CA ALA A 205 -14.49 -8.85 7.26
C ALA A 205 -15.58 -8.60 8.30
N LYS A 206 -15.59 -7.39 8.86
CA LYS A 206 -16.60 -6.99 9.84
C LYS A 206 -17.94 -6.63 9.22
N ASN A 207 -17.94 -5.90 8.11
CA ASN A 207 -19.16 -5.41 7.46
C ASN A 207 -19.27 -5.77 5.98
N PHE A 208 -18.18 -5.68 5.22
CA PHE A 208 -18.24 -5.72 3.75
C PHE A 208 -17.23 -6.72 3.20
N GLY A 209 -17.76 -7.71 2.45
CA GLY A 209 -17.04 -8.63 1.57
C GLY A 209 -15.65 -9.05 2.03
N ALA A 210 -15.52 -10.24 2.62
CA ALA A 210 -14.21 -10.76 2.99
C ALA A 210 -13.30 -11.02 1.77
N GLY A 211 -13.85 -11.29 0.58
CA GLY A 211 -13.08 -11.46 -0.67
C GLY A 211 -12.68 -10.14 -1.33
N ILE A 212 -13.49 -9.65 -2.28
CA ILE A 212 -13.26 -8.41 -3.04
C ILE A 212 -14.34 -7.38 -2.70
N GLY A 213 -13.93 -6.14 -2.43
CA GLY A 213 -14.79 -4.97 -2.29
C GLY A 213 -14.44 -3.91 -3.32
N LEU A 214 -15.42 -3.46 -4.10
CA LEU A 214 -15.28 -2.41 -5.10
C LEU A 214 -16.18 -1.23 -4.73
N VAL A 215 -15.60 -0.06 -4.48
CA VAL A 215 -16.32 1.19 -4.14
C VAL A 215 -16.02 2.21 -5.21
N ASP A 216 -17.05 2.69 -5.91
CA ASP A 216 -16.96 3.67 -7.00
C ASP A 216 -15.83 3.37 -8.00
N SER A 217 -15.71 2.10 -8.39
CA SER A 217 -14.57 1.60 -9.14
C SER A 217 -15.03 0.90 -10.42
N HIS A 218 -14.19 0.99 -11.45
CA HIS A 218 -14.40 0.33 -12.74
C HIS A 218 -13.37 -0.79 -12.89
N SER A 219 -13.77 -2.03 -12.62
CA SER A 219 -12.83 -3.14 -12.55
C SER A 219 -13.16 -4.27 -13.53
N THR A 220 -12.12 -4.86 -14.11
CA THR A 220 -12.21 -6.09 -14.89
C THR A 220 -11.70 -7.25 -14.03
N LEU A 221 -12.50 -8.29 -13.86
CA LEU A 221 -12.16 -9.46 -13.03
C LEU A 221 -12.14 -10.69 -13.93
N GLU A 222 -10.99 -11.34 -14.06
CA GLU A 222 -10.78 -12.48 -14.96
C GLU A 222 -10.13 -13.65 -14.22
N ASN A 223 -10.67 -14.86 -14.36
CA ASN A 223 -10.11 -16.06 -13.73
C ASN A 223 -9.85 -15.88 -12.20
N ILE A 224 -10.90 -15.50 -11.47
CA ILE A 224 -10.85 -15.29 -10.03
C ILE A 224 -11.54 -16.46 -9.32
N ILE A 225 -10.86 -17.05 -8.35
CA ILE A 225 -11.42 -18.01 -7.39
C ILE A 225 -11.57 -17.29 -6.05
N ILE A 226 -12.78 -17.29 -5.49
CA ILE A 226 -13.07 -16.75 -4.15
C ILE A 226 -13.66 -17.88 -3.32
N GLU A 227 -12.96 -18.32 -2.29
CA GLU A 227 -13.40 -19.45 -1.45
C GLU A 227 -13.02 -19.28 0.03
N ASN A 228 -13.83 -19.82 0.92
CA ASN A 228 -13.53 -19.84 2.37
C ASN A 228 -13.24 -18.44 2.98
N ASN A 229 -13.96 -17.40 2.54
CA ASN A 229 -13.90 -16.04 3.12
C ASN A 229 -15.18 -15.71 3.89
#